data_AF-A0AB38SJF5-F1
#
_entry.id   AF-A0AB38SJF5-F1
#
_cell.length_a   1.000
_cell.length_b   1.000
_cell.length_c   1.000
_cell.angle_alpha   90.00
_cell.angle_beta   90.00
_cell.angle_gamma   90.00
#
_symmetry.space_group_name_H-M   'P 1'
#
loop_
_entity.id
_entity.type
_entity.pdbx_description
1 polymer ?
#
loop_
_entity_poly.entity_id
_entity_poly.type
_entity_poly.pdbx_seq_one_letter_code
_entity_poly.pdbx_strand_id
1 'polypeptide(L)'
;MKTADTSQSDPDFAGLIVRCAPKGKIDVLVALIRPFPPRSHPRVTIAAAGGGTLTFYASMAAAGAAVLLPDEVSAFAAGKWQTTPSLSVAVEESDSEIKGTVALNGLREAYHSLLANCSQ
;
A
#
# COMPACT_ATOMS: atom_id res chain seq x y z
N MET A 1 2.22 -9.72 2.77
CA MET A 1 2.86 -8.40 3.00
C MET A 1 4.09 -8.29 2.11
N LYS A 2 4.37 -7.10 1.57
CA LYS A 2 5.64 -6.73 0.94
C LYS A 2 6.33 -5.73 1.85
N THR A 3 7.56 -6.03 2.24
CA THR A 3 8.35 -5.19 3.14
C THR A 3 9.00 -4.05 2.37
N ALA A 4 9.24 -2.95 3.06
CA ALA A 4 10.02 -1.83 2.55
C ALA A 4 11.44 -2.28 2.12
N ASP A 5 11.95 -1.66 1.05
CA ASP A 5 13.38 -1.62 0.80
C ASP A 5 14.02 -0.62 1.78
N THR A 6 14.67 -1.15 2.81
CA THR A 6 15.26 -0.34 3.89
C THR A 6 16.41 0.54 3.43
N SER A 7 16.96 0.33 2.24
CA SER A 7 18.01 1.19 1.67
C SER A 7 17.43 2.41 0.92
N GLN A 8 16.15 2.37 0.58
CA GLN A 8 15.45 3.38 -0.25
C GLN A 8 14.16 3.89 0.41
N SER A 9 13.97 3.62 1.71
CA SER A 9 12.77 4.01 2.46
C SER A 9 13.14 4.71 3.74
N ASP A 10 12.26 5.60 4.19
CA ASP A 10 12.39 6.21 5.50
C ASP A 10 12.26 5.14 6.60
N PRO A 11 12.93 5.32 7.76
CA PRO A 11 12.84 4.38 8.88
C PRO A 11 11.42 4.17 9.41
N ASP A 12 10.52 5.12 9.16
CA ASP A 12 9.13 5.08 9.62
C ASP A 12 8.19 4.34 8.63
N PHE A 13 8.69 3.87 7.48
CA PHE A 13 7.92 3.13 6.47
C PHE A 13 8.14 1.62 6.57
N ALA A 14 7.08 0.83 6.76
CA ALA A 14 7.19 -0.63 6.94
C ALA A 14 6.97 -1.41 5.63
N GLY A 15 6.10 -0.94 4.75
CA GLY A 15 5.81 -1.59 3.48
C GLY A 15 4.34 -1.56 3.08
N LEU A 16 3.91 -2.57 2.33
CA LEU A 16 2.58 -2.67 1.73
C LEU A 16 1.92 -4.01 2.07
N ILE A 17 0.66 -3.96 2.46
CA ILE A 17 -0.16 -5.12 2.78
C ILE A 17 -1.27 -5.22 1.74
N VAL A 18 -1.42 -6.40 1.16
CA VAL A 18 -2.61 -6.77 0.37
C VAL A 18 -3.30 -7.89 1.15
N ARG A 19 -4.59 -7.73 1.44
CA ARG A 19 -5.36 -8.70 2.23
C ARG A 19 -6.80 -8.80 1.73
N CYS A 20 -7.47 -9.89 2.08
CA CYS A 20 -8.90 -10.02 1.87
C CYS A 20 -9.68 -9.01 2.72
N ALA A 21 -10.77 -8.50 2.16
CA ALA A 21 -11.72 -7.61 2.80
C ALA A 21 -13.14 -8.19 2.62
N PRO A 22 -14.13 -7.77 3.44
CA PRO A 22 -15.48 -8.28 3.36
C PRO A 22 -16.06 -8.20 1.95
N LYS A 23 -16.95 -9.16 1.63
CA LYS A 23 -17.60 -9.28 0.30
C LYS A 23 -16.64 -9.64 -0.83
N GLY A 24 -15.58 -10.40 -0.53
CA GLY A 24 -14.61 -10.87 -1.53
C GLY A 24 -13.74 -9.75 -2.12
N LYS A 25 -13.67 -8.60 -1.44
CA LYS A 25 -12.83 -7.48 -1.85
C LYS A 25 -11.38 -7.71 -1.44
N ILE A 26 -10.51 -6.89 -2.00
CA ILE A 26 -9.11 -6.78 -1.58
C ILE A 26 -8.88 -5.39 -1.01
N ASP A 27 -8.31 -5.33 0.19
CA ASP A 27 -7.74 -4.10 0.74
C ASP A 27 -6.26 -4.02 0.36
N VAL A 28 -5.82 -2.81 0.03
CA VAL A 28 -4.41 -2.46 0.02
C VAL A 28 -4.16 -1.48 1.16
N LEU A 29 -3.16 -1.77 1.98
CA LEU A 29 -2.74 -0.89 3.07
C LEU A 29 -1.27 -0.54 2.95
N VAL A 30 -0.92 0.70 3.28
CA VAL A 30 0.46 1.10 3.54
C VAL A 30 0.72 0.93 5.03
N ALA A 31 1.71 0.13 5.39
CA ALA A 31 2.11 -0.10 6.77
C ALA A 31 3.19 0.89 7.18
N LEU A 32 3.01 1.53 8.34
CA LEU A 32 3.92 2.52 8.91
C LEU A 32 4.43 2.01 10.26
N ILE A 33 5.68 2.33 10.59
CA ILE A 33 6.25 2.08 11.91
C ILE A 33 5.81 3.19 12.87
N ARG A 34 5.88 4.45 12.43
CA ARG A 34 5.34 5.59 13.17
C ARG A 34 3.97 5.99 12.60
N PRO A 35 2.88 5.80 13.36
CA PRO A 35 1.53 6.07 12.88
C PRO A 35 1.21 7.56 12.79
N PHE A 36 0.38 7.95 11.83
CA PHE A 36 -0.32 9.24 11.82
C PHE A 36 -1.53 9.22 12.78
N PRO A 37 -2.10 10.39 13.16
CA PRO A 37 -3.26 10.46 14.04
C PRO A 37 -4.43 9.58 13.54
N PRO A 38 -5.09 8.75 14.38
CA PRO A 38 -6.04 7.73 13.93
C PRO A 38 -7.28 8.21 13.14
N ARG A 39 -7.58 9.51 13.14
CA ARG A 39 -8.70 10.11 12.40
C ARG A 39 -8.24 11.03 11.27
N SER A 40 -6.95 10.98 10.92
CA SER A 40 -6.40 11.76 9.83
C SER A 40 -6.70 11.12 8.48
N HIS A 41 -6.59 11.91 7.43
CA HIS A 41 -6.85 11.52 6.06
C HIS A 41 -5.62 11.83 5.22
N PRO A 42 -4.55 11.04 5.34
CA PRO A 42 -3.29 11.35 4.70
C PRO A 42 -3.44 11.32 3.19
N ARG A 43 -2.73 12.21 2.51
CA ARG A 43 -2.57 12.17 1.06
C ARG A 43 -1.50 11.14 0.72
N VAL A 44 -1.85 10.17 -0.10
CA VAL A 44 -0.94 9.11 -0.53
C VAL A 44 -0.65 9.28 -2.00
N THR A 45 0.64 9.25 -2.36
CA THR A 45 1.12 9.20 -3.73
C THR A 45 1.82 7.87 -3.98
N ILE A 46 1.42 7.15 -5.03
CA ILE A 46 2.07 5.91 -5.46
C ILE A 46 2.55 6.06 -6.89
N ALA A 47 3.85 5.87 -7.10
CA ALA A 47 4.48 5.83 -8.41
C ALA A 47 4.92 4.40 -8.73
N ALA A 48 4.43 3.85 -9.83
CA ALA A 48 4.88 2.56 -10.35
C ALA A 48 6.13 2.76 -11.22
N ALA A 49 7.18 1.97 -10.99
CA ALA A 49 8.37 1.99 -11.84
C ALA A 49 8.00 1.66 -13.30
N GLY A 50 8.28 2.59 -14.22
CA GLY A 50 7.90 2.48 -15.64
C GLY A 50 6.38 2.60 -15.89
N GLY A 51 5.61 3.06 -14.90
CA GLY A 51 4.16 3.22 -14.95
C GLY A 51 3.71 4.64 -14.65
N GLY A 52 2.45 4.77 -14.25
CA GLY A 52 1.85 6.05 -13.86
C GLY A 52 1.98 6.34 -12.38
N THR A 53 1.74 7.60 -12.03
CA THR A 53 1.61 8.08 -10.65
C THR A 53 0.13 8.25 -10.30
N LEU A 54 -0.24 7.86 -9.10
CA LEU A 54 -1.57 8.03 -8.53
C LEU A 54 -1.45 8.84 -7.25
N THR A 55 -2.40 9.75 -7.02
CA THR A 55 -2.49 10.50 -5.78
C THR A 55 -3.93 10.53 -5.31
N PHE A 56 -4.16 10.24 -4.04
CA PHE A 56 -5.49 10.14 -3.45
C PHE A 56 -5.43 10.39 -1.95
N TYR A 57 -6.57 10.74 -1.36
CA TYR A 57 -6.71 10.78 0.10
C TYR A 57 -7.09 9.40 0.61
N ALA A 58 -6.45 8.96 1.67
CA ALA A 58 -6.66 7.67 2.30
C ALA A 58 -7.20 7.87 3.72
N SER A 59 -7.47 6.76 4.42
CA SER A 59 -7.88 6.82 5.82
C SER A 59 -6.96 5.96 6.67
N MET A 60 -6.70 6.38 7.90
CA MET A 60 -6.00 5.51 8.84
C MET A 60 -6.84 4.27 9.16
N ALA A 61 -6.24 3.09 9.00
CA ALA A 61 -6.80 1.83 9.47
C ALA A 61 -6.52 1.66 10.99
N ALA A 62 -7.23 0.71 11.60
CA ALA A 62 -7.23 0.42 13.05
C ALA A 62 -5.86 0.59 13.75
N ALA A 63 -5.89 1.20 14.94
CA ALA A 63 -4.75 1.58 15.79
C ALA A 63 -3.70 2.54 15.17
N GLY A 64 -3.95 3.09 13.98
CA GLY A 64 -3.12 4.14 13.37
C GLY A 64 -1.86 3.65 12.67
N ALA A 65 -1.48 2.37 12.78
CA ALA A 65 -0.22 1.86 12.20
C ALA A 65 -0.31 1.50 10.71
N ALA A 66 -1.46 1.71 10.07
CA ALA A 66 -1.63 1.46 8.65
C ALA A 66 -2.57 2.49 8.01
N VAL A 67 -2.33 2.79 6.74
CA VAL A 67 -3.15 3.65 5.89
C VAL A 67 -3.93 2.76 4.94
N LEU A 68 -5.25 2.75 5.04
CA LEU A 68 -6.15 2.04 4.11
C LEU A 68 -6.31 2.86 2.84
N LEU A 69 -5.89 2.29 1.72
CA LEU A 69 -6.03 2.94 0.41
C LEU A 69 -7.47 2.76 -0.14
N PRO A 70 -7.96 3.70 -0.96
CA PRO A 70 -9.27 3.59 -1.59
C PRO A 70 -9.41 2.35 -2.48
N ASP A 71 -10.64 1.84 -2.62
CA ASP A 71 -10.98 0.66 -3.44
C ASP A 71 -10.45 0.75 -4.88
N GLU A 72 -10.38 1.95 -5.44
CA GLU A 72 -9.85 2.23 -6.78
C GLU A 72 -8.39 1.76 -6.93
N VAL A 73 -7.62 1.79 -5.84
CA VAL A 73 -6.22 1.36 -5.81
C VAL A 73 -6.10 -0.16 -5.83
N SER A 74 -7.06 -0.88 -5.26
CA SER A 74 -7.08 -2.35 -5.26
C SER A 74 -7.12 -2.92 -6.69
N ALA A 75 -7.71 -2.20 -7.65
CA ALA A 75 -7.67 -2.57 -9.07
C ALA A 75 -6.25 -2.55 -9.65
N PHE A 76 -5.36 -1.70 -9.13
CA PHE A 76 -3.95 -1.67 -9.56
C PHE A 76 -3.18 -2.87 -9.02
N ALA A 77 -3.45 -3.29 -7.79
CA ALA A 77 -2.91 -4.52 -7.22
C ALA A 77 -3.35 -5.75 -8.02
N ALA A 78 -4.59 -5.78 -8.52
CA ALA A 78 -5.09 -6.84 -9.40
C ALA A 78 -4.54 -6.79 -10.84
N GLY A 79 -4.01 -5.63 -11.26
CA GLY A 79 -3.68 -5.33 -12.65
C GLY A 79 -2.26 -4.81 -12.82
N LYS A 80 -2.10 -3.50 -13.00
CA LYS A 80 -0.82 -2.89 -13.43
C LYS A 80 0.38 -3.25 -12.56
N TRP A 81 0.19 -3.40 -11.25
CA TRP A 81 1.27 -3.74 -10.32
C TRP A 81 1.79 -5.17 -10.51
N GLN A 82 1.03 -6.04 -11.16
CA GLN A 82 1.41 -7.42 -11.41
C GLN A 82 2.63 -7.58 -12.33
N THR A 83 2.99 -6.54 -13.06
CA THR A 83 4.16 -6.51 -13.96
C THR A 83 5.14 -5.40 -13.59
N THR A 84 4.87 -4.64 -12.53
CA THR A 84 5.73 -3.55 -12.07
C THR A 84 6.80 -4.13 -11.13
N PRO A 85 8.08 -3.74 -11.24
CA PRO A 85 9.13 -4.26 -10.37
C PRO A 85 9.10 -3.65 -8.97
N SER A 86 8.71 -2.38 -8.84
CA SER A 86 8.64 -1.68 -7.55
C SER A 86 7.64 -0.52 -7.57
N LEU A 87 7.20 -0.14 -6.38
CA LEU A 87 6.42 1.06 -6.12
C LEU A 87 7.20 2.00 -5.22
N SER A 88 7.18 3.29 -5.56
CA SER A 88 7.50 4.36 -4.62
C SER A 88 6.21 4.89 -4.02
N VAL A 89 6.18 5.06 -2.70
CA VAL A 89 5.04 5.49 -1.91
C VAL A 89 5.46 6.72 -1.12
N ALA A 90 4.64 7.76 -1.13
CA ALA A 90 4.75 8.89 -0.22
C ALA A 90 3.41 9.06 0.51
N VAL A 91 3.47 9.21 1.83
CA VAL A 91 2.32 9.46 2.69
C VAL A 91 2.53 10.81 3.37
N GLU A 92 1.72 11.79 2.99
CA GLU A 92 1.76 13.17 3.47
C GLU A 92 0.57 13.41 4.42
N GLU A 93 0.83 13.95 5.61
CA GLU A 93 -0.20 14.38 6.57
C GLU A 93 0.29 15.62 7.32
N SER A 94 -0.46 16.72 7.21
CA SER A 94 -0.09 18.02 7.77
C SER A 94 1.34 18.42 7.36
N ASP A 95 2.28 18.56 8.30
CA ASP A 95 3.68 18.94 8.07
C ASP A 95 4.65 17.74 8.04
N SER A 96 4.12 16.52 7.99
CA SER A 96 4.92 15.29 8.02
C SER A 96 4.73 14.47 6.75
N GLU A 97 5.83 13.91 6.27
CA GLU A 97 5.87 13.07 5.08
C GLU A 97 6.70 11.82 5.39
N ILE A 98 6.18 10.65 5.00
CA ILE A 98 6.90 9.37 5.09
C ILE A 98 6.97 8.76 3.69
N LYS A 99 8.18 8.49 3.21
CA LYS A 99 8.47 7.90 1.91
C LYS A 99 8.98 6.48 2.05
N GLY A 100 8.69 5.68 1.03
CA GLY A 100 9.22 4.33 0.95
C GLY A 100 9.15 3.73 -0.43
N THR A 101 9.96 2.69 -0.61
CA THR A 101 9.97 1.88 -1.82
C THR A 101 9.67 0.44 -1.45
N VAL A 102 8.84 -0.22 -2.26
CA VAL A 102 8.47 -1.62 -2.07
C VAL A 102 8.75 -2.38 -3.35
N ALA A 103 9.55 -3.44 -3.26
CA ALA A 103 9.74 -4.37 -4.35
C ALA A 103 8.49 -5.26 -4.51
N LEU A 104 8.03 -5.42 -5.76
CA LEU A 104 6.84 -6.19 -6.09
C LEU A 104 7.14 -7.56 -6.70
N ASN A 105 8.41 -7.99 -6.68
CA ASN A 105 8.82 -9.33 -7.11
C ASN A 105 7.97 -10.40 -6.42
N GLY A 106 7.33 -11.28 -7.20
CA GLY A 106 6.45 -12.33 -6.66
C GLY A 106 5.09 -11.83 -6.15
N LEU A 107 4.67 -10.59 -6.48
CA LEU A 107 3.32 -10.10 -6.14
C LEU A 107 2.24 -10.95 -6.82
N ARG A 108 2.47 -11.38 -8.05
CA ARG A 108 1.49 -12.12 -8.86
C ARG A 108 1.08 -13.43 -8.25
N GLU A 109 2.05 -14.26 -7.94
CA GLU A 109 1.85 -15.56 -7.32
C GLU A 109 1.16 -15.38 -5.96
N ALA A 110 1.66 -14.46 -5.14
CA ALA A 110 1.08 -14.17 -3.84
C ALA A 110 -0.36 -13.63 -3.92
N TYR A 111 -0.67 -12.79 -4.91
CA TYR A 111 -2.00 -12.23 -5.12
C TYR A 111 -2.99 -13.29 -5.58
N HIS A 112 -2.60 -14.17 -6.49
CA HIS A 112 -3.45 -15.30 -6.90
C HIS A 112 -3.71 -16.26 -5.74
N SER A 113 -2.69 -16.58 -4.93
CA SER A 113 -2.86 -17.38 -3.72
C SER A 113 -3.79 -16.69 -2.72
N LEU A 114 -3.67 -15.37 -2.54
CA LEU A 114 -4.56 -14.61 -1.67
C LEU A 114 -6.02 -14.68 -2.16
N LEU A 115 -6.25 -14.40 -3.45
CA LEU A 115 -7.58 -14.43 -4.05
C LEU A 115 -8.28 -15.78 -3.90
N ALA A 116 -7.56 -16.88 -4.09
CA ALA A 116 -8.09 -18.23 -3.90
C ALA A 116 -8.61 -18.49 -2.47
N ASN A 117 -8.17 -17.69 -1.50
CA ASN A 117 -8.56 -17.80 -0.10
C ASN A 117 -9.52 -16.68 0.37
N CYS A 118 -9.82 -15.66 -0.47
CA CYS A 118 -10.71 -14.55 -0.08
C CYS A 118 -12.20 -14.89 -0.16
N SER A 119 -12.57 -16.07 -0.66
CA SER A 119 -13.94 -16.58 -0.77
C SER A 119 -14.29 -17.62 0.29
N GLN A 120 -13.41 -17.85 1.28
CA GLN A 120 -13.72 -18.65 2.46
C GLN A 120 -14.37 -17.80 3.55
#